data_AF-A0A564YT73-F1
#
_entry.id   AF-A0A564YT73-F1
#
_cell.length_a   1.000
_cell.length_b   1.000
_cell.length_c   1.000
_cell.angle_alpha   90.00
_cell.angle_beta   90.00
_cell.angle_gamma   90.00
#
_symmetry.space_group_name_H-M   'P 1'
#
loop_
_entity.id
_entity.type
_entity.pdbx_description
1 polymer ?
#
loop_
_entity_poly.entity_id
_entity_poly.type
_entity_poly.pdbx_seq_one_letter_code
_entity_poly.pdbx_strand_id
1 'polypeptide(L)'
;MCTFPYGYHAGFNLGVNCAESTNFALERWVEYGKQACICQCWENTVRLDMEPFIRRFQPQHYEAWKRGKITTPHPLSVYEPRMAIENGHSEVSKGFPPQPDCFEDMMNAADLNVRSLFYSNK
;
A
#
# COMPACT_ATOMS: atom_id res chain seq x y z
N MET A 1 6.77 11.18 -13.06
CA MET A 1 5.58 10.30 -13.06
C MET A 1 5.41 9.74 -11.66
N CYS A 2 4.18 9.58 -11.16
CA CYS A 2 3.92 8.93 -9.88
C CYS A 2 3.12 7.64 -10.11
N THR A 3 3.61 6.52 -9.59
CA THR A 3 2.93 5.22 -9.68
C THR A 3 2.35 4.87 -8.31
N PHE A 4 1.06 4.59 -8.26
CA PHE A 4 0.37 4.29 -7.01
C PHE A 4 0.58 2.83 -6.56
N PRO A 5 0.39 2.51 -5.27
CA PRO A 5 0.47 1.14 -4.78
C PRO A 5 -0.42 0.19 -5.58
N TYR A 6 0.14 -0.94 -6.01
CA TYR A 6 -0.53 -1.93 -6.87
C TYR A 6 -0.96 -1.40 -8.27
N GLY A 7 -0.45 -0.24 -8.69
CA GLY A 7 -0.64 0.29 -10.05
C GLY A 7 0.37 -0.27 -11.03
N TYR A 8 0.02 -1.36 -11.72
CA TYR A 8 0.84 -1.92 -12.80
C TYR A 8 1.06 -0.90 -13.92
N HIS A 9 2.28 -0.82 -14.43
CA HIS A 9 2.65 0.12 -15.47
C HIS A 9 3.77 -0.46 -16.35
N ALA A 10 3.78 -0.05 -17.62
CA ALA A 10 4.80 -0.39 -18.60
C ALA A 10 4.94 0.79 -19.59
N GLY A 11 6.07 0.87 -20.30
CA GLY A 11 6.33 1.95 -21.24
C GLY A 11 7.61 1.74 -22.04
N PHE A 12 7.97 2.72 -22.86
CA PHE A 12 9.15 2.69 -23.72
C PHE A 12 9.75 4.10 -23.88
N ASN A 13 11.03 4.18 -24.23
CA ASN A 13 11.72 5.44 -24.50
C ASN A 13 11.73 5.71 -26.02
N LEU A 14 11.46 6.96 -26.43
CA LEU A 14 11.42 7.35 -27.85
C LEU A 14 12.77 7.84 -28.42
N GLY A 15 13.74 8.11 -27.55
CA GLY A 15 15.04 8.66 -27.93
C GLY A 15 15.98 8.73 -26.73
N VAL A 16 17.13 9.39 -26.91
CA VAL A 16 18.14 9.55 -25.84
C VAL A 16 17.56 10.37 -24.69
N ASN A 17 17.61 9.83 -23.47
CA ASN A 17 17.12 10.50 -22.27
C ASN A 17 17.92 10.10 -21.02
N CYS A 18 17.59 10.74 -19.90
CA CYS A 18 18.08 10.43 -18.56
C CYS A 18 16.92 10.56 -17.57
N ALA A 19 16.76 9.60 -16.66
CA ALA A 19 15.70 9.58 -15.66
C ALA A 19 16.21 9.04 -14.32
N GLU A 20 15.66 9.59 -13.24
CA GLU A 20 15.88 9.13 -11.86
C GLU A 20 14.54 8.69 -11.26
N SER A 21 14.57 7.69 -10.37
CA SER A 21 13.38 7.22 -9.68
C SER A 21 13.69 6.73 -8.26
N THR A 22 12.68 6.82 -7.40
CA THR A 22 12.68 6.24 -6.05
C THR A 22 11.27 5.81 -5.65
N ASN A 23 11.17 4.89 -4.70
CA ASN A 23 9.89 4.53 -4.08
C ASN A 23 9.70 5.33 -2.79
N PHE A 24 8.45 5.64 -2.49
CA PHE A 24 8.04 6.29 -1.25
C PHE A 24 6.72 5.68 -0.76
N ALA A 25 6.38 5.91 0.50
CA ALA A 25 5.18 5.37 1.12
C ALA A 25 4.41 6.45 1.88
N LEU A 26 3.09 6.31 1.89
CA LEU A 26 2.16 7.03 2.76
C LEU A 26 1.48 6.02 3.69
N GLU A 27 0.77 6.47 4.72
CA GLU A 27 0.10 5.56 5.67
C GLU A 27 -0.82 4.54 4.97
N ARG A 28 -1.53 4.96 3.91
CA ARG A 28 -2.38 4.08 3.09
C ARG A 28 -1.63 2.90 2.48
N TRP A 29 -0.33 3.02 2.23
CA TRP A 29 0.49 1.94 1.66
C TRP A 29 0.63 0.74 2.61
N VAL A 30 0.50 0.93 3.92
CA VAL A 30 0.70 -0.13 4.92
C VAL A 30 -0.19 -1.35 4.67
N GLU A 31 -1.44 -1.14 4.25
CA GLU A 31 -2.35 -2.24 3.90
C GLU A 31 -1.94 -3.01 2.65
N TYR A 32 -1.37 -2.32 1.65
CA TYR A 32 -0.80 -2.98 0.48
C TYR A 32 0.44 -3.79 0.87
N GLY A 33 1.32 -3.23 1.70
CA GLY A 33 2.53 -3.91 2.16
C GLY A 33 2.23 -5.18 2.96
N LYS A 34 1.22 -5.17 3.84
CA LYS A 34 0.76 -6.34 4.61
C LYS A 34 0.30 -7.51 3.75
N GLN A 35 -0.22 -7.23 2.56
CA GLN A 35 -0.91 -8.19 1.70
C GLN A 35 -0.17 -8.43 0.37
N ALA A 36 1.03 -7.87 0.22
CA ALA A 36 1.82 -7.98 -1.01
C ALA A 36 2.27 -9.42 -1.27
N CYS A 37 2.06 -9.90 -2.49
CA CYS A 37 2.63 -11.16 -2.96
C CYS A 37 4.10 -10.94 -3.35
N ILE A 38 5.02 -11.57 -2.62
CA ILE A 38 6.47 -11.46 -2.86
C ILE A 38 6.95 -12.64 -3.71
N CYS A 39 7.85 -12.43 -4.68
CA CYS A 39 8.47 -13.55 -5.41
C CYS A 39 9.24 -14.47 -4.44
N GLN A 40 8.98 -15.76 -4.56
CA GLN A 40 9.67 -16.83 -3.84
C GLN A 40 10.73 -17.52 -4.71
N CYS A 41 10.86 -17.05 -5.95
CA CYS A 41 11.71 -17.57 -7.01
C CYS A 41 13.19 -17.18 -6.87
N TRP A 42 13.50 -16.16 -6.07
CA TRP A 42 14.84 -15.59 -5.94
C TRP A 42 15.07 -15.03 -4.54
N GLU A 43 16.27 -15.25 -4.00
CA GLU A 43 16.64 -14.90 -2.63
C GLU A 43 16.80 -13.39 -2.45
N ASN A 44 17.47 -12.71 -3.39
CA ASN A 44 17.74 -11.26 -3.32
C ASN A 44 16.55 -10.40 -3.79
N THR A 45 15.33 -10.78 -3.43
CA THR A 45 14.13 -9.95 -3.67
C THR A 45 13.99 -8.91 -2.58
N VAL A 46 13.45 -7.73 -2.91
CA VAL A 46 13.17 -6.71 -1.89
C VAL A 46 12.05 -7.20 -0.97
N ARG A 47 12.36 -7.30 0.31
CA ARG A 47 11.44 -7.67 1.37
C ARG A 47 11.54 -6.63 2.47
N LEU A 48 10.41 -6.04 2.84
CA LEU A 48 10.32 -5.08 3.92
C LEU A 48 9.63 -5.74 5.11
N ASP A 49 10.23 -5.61 6.29
CA ASP A 49 9.53 -5.95 7.52
C ASP A 49 8.40 -4.94 7.74
N MET A 50 7.16 -5.42 7.70
CA MET A 50 5.98 -4.57 7.89
C MET A 50 5.73 -4.23 9.36
N GLU A 51 6.38 -4.95 10.29
CA GLU A 51 6.13 -4.83 11.72
C GLU A 51 6.31 -3.41 12.30
N PRO A 52 7.39 -2.65 11.97
CA PRO A 52 7.58 -1.29 12.46
C PRO A 52 6.47 -0.33 12.02
N PHE A 53 6.00 -0.47 10.78
CA PHE A 53 4.94 0.37 10.22
C PHE A 53 3.60 0.10 10.89
N ILE A 54 3.27 -1.17 11.14
CA ILE A 54 2.02 -1.55 11.81
C ILE A 54 2.02 -1.07 13.26
N ARG A 55 3.15 -1.24 13.98
CA ARG A 55 3.29 -0.71 15.35
C ARG A 55 3.10 0.80 15.42
N ARG A 56 3.62 1.54 14.43
CA ARG A 56 3.59 3.01 14.43
C ARG A 56 2.25 3.59 13.98
N PHE A 57 1.65 3.04 12.93
CA PHE A 57 0.50 3.61 12.23
C PHE A 57 -0.81 2.85 12.51
N GLN A 58 -0.74 1.61 12.99
CA GLN A 58 -1.92 0.76 13.25
C GLN A 58 -1.79 -0.05 14.56
N PRO A 59 -1.44 0.58 15.70
CA PRO A 59 -1.19 -0.14 16.95
C PRO A 59 -2.39 -0.99 17.40
N GLN A 60 -3.62 -0.53 17.14
CA GLN A 60 -4.86 -1.24 17.46
C GLN A 60 -5.00 -2.58 16.72
N HIS A 61 -4.31 -2.74 15.59
CA HIS A 61 -4.36 -3.95 14.76
C HIS A 61 -3.12 -4.84 14.94
N TYR A 62 -2.07 -4.35 15.59
CA TYR A 62 -0.77 -5.04 15.70
C TYR A 62 -0.90 -6.46 16.28
N GLU A 63 -1.54 -6.60 17.44
CA GLU A 63 -1.69 -7.90 18.11
C GLU A 63 -2.53 -8.89 17.28
N ALA A 64 -3.57 -8.41 16.60
CA ALA A 64 -4.39 -9.26 15.74
C ALA A 64 -3.63 -9.69 14.47
N TRP A 65 -2.89 -8.78 13.86
CA TRP A 65 -2.05 -9.05 12.69
C TRP A 65 -0.93 -10.05 13.01
N LYS A 66 -0.27 -9.90 14.18
CA LYS A 66 0.79 -10.81 14.63
C LYS A 66 0.29 -12.26 14.82
N ARG A 67 -1.00 -12.43 15.10
CA ARG A 67 -1.69 -13.73 15.16
C ARG A 67 -2.15 -14.25 13.78
N GLY A 68 -1.78 -13.59 12.70
CA GLY A 68 -2.18 -13.95 11.33
C GLY A 68 -3.64 -13.63 10.99
N LYS A 69 -4.34 -12.82 11.80
CA LYS A 69 -5.72 -12.41 11.50
C LYS A 69 -5.71 -11.26 10.50
N ILE A 70 -6.56 -11.35 9.48
CA ILE A 70 -6.84 -10.21 8.59
C ILE A 70 -7.60 -9.17 9.42
N THR A 71 -6.96 -8.03 9.66
CA THR A 71 -7.53 -6.95 10.49
C THR A 71 -8.37 -5.98 9.69
N THR A 72 -8.06 -5.86 8.40
CA THR A 72 -8.51 -4.82 7.50
C THR A 72 -8.54 -5.40 6.08
N PRO A 73 -9.61 -5.16 5.30
CA PRO A 73 -9.69 -5.66 3.93
C PRO A 73 -8.67 -4.95 3.02
N HIS A 74 -8.31 -5.58 1.90
CA HIS A 74 -7.41 -4.98 0.92
C HIS A 74 -8.00 -3.64 0.42
N PRO A 75 -7.22 -2.55 0.27
CA PRO A 75 -7.77 -1.25 -0.15
C PRO A 75 -8.49 -1.27 -1.50
N LEU A 76 -8.20 -2.25 -2.36
CA LEU A 76 -8.90 -2.42 -3.63
C LEU A 76 -10.26 -3.12 -3.51
N SER A 77 -10.58 -3.75 -2.37
CA SER A 77 -11.88 -4.40 -2.17
C SER A 77 -13.04 -3.41 -2.25
N VAL A 78 -12.78 -2.12 -2.01
CA VAL A 78 -13.75 -1.04 -2.18
C VAL A 78 -14.23 -0.90 -3.63
N TYR A 79 -13.44 -1.35 -4.60
CA TYR A 79 -13.78 -1.30 -6.02
C TYR A 79 -14.47 -2.57 -6.54
N GLU A 80 -14.47 -3.67 -5.77
CA GLU A 80 -15.12 -4.93 -6.17
C GLU A 80 -16.60 -4.73 -6.52
N PRO A 81 -17.42 -3.99 -5.75
CA PRO A 81 -18.82 -3.75 -6.11
C PRO A 81 -18.97 -2.98 -7.43
N ARG A 82 -18.05 -2.05 -7.74
CA ARG A 82 -18.12 -1.25 -8.98
C ARG A 82 -17.76 -2.07 -10.21
N MET A 83 -16.76 -2.96 -10.11
CA MET A 83 -16.38 -3.87 -11.21
C MET A 83 -17.45 -4.93 -11.49
N ALA A 84 -18.25 -5.30 -10.49
CA ALA A 84 -19.37 -6.22 -10.66
C ALA A 84 -20.55 -5.57 -11.42
N ILE A 85 -20.87 -4.31 -11.13
CA ILE A 85 -21.94 -3.55 -11.81
C ILE A 85 -21.62 -3.34 -13.30
N GLU A 86 -20.34 -3.10 -13.66
CA GLU A 86 -19.93 -2.98 -15.06
C GLU A 86 -20.03 -4.29 -15.86
N ASN A 87 -20.09 -5.45 -15.17
CA ASN A 87 -20.18 -6.76 -15.81
C ASN A 87 -21.54 -7.45 -15.67
N GLY A 88 -22.55 -6.82 -15.05
CA GLY A 88 -23.90 -7.38 -14.99
C GLY A 88 -24.90 -6.58 -14.16
N HIS A 89 -25.93 -6.08 -14.85
CA HIS A 89 -27.26 -5.63 -14.38
C HIS A 89 -27.35 -4.61 -13.22
N SER A 90 -28.01 -3.50 -13.57
CA SER A 90 -28.39 -2.35 -12.76
C SER A 90 -29.03 -2.70 -11.41
N GLU A 91 -28.37 -2.40 -10.29
CA GLU A 91 -29.03 -1.96 -9.05
C GLU A 91 -28.20 -0.91 -8.30
N VAL A 92 -28.91 0.09 -7.78
CA VAL A 92 -28.42 1.35 -7.21
C VAL A 92 -27.74 1.10 -5.85
N SER A 93 -26.41 1.26 -5.77
CA SER A 93 -25.70 1.27 -4.47
C SER A 93 -25.61 2.70 -3.92
N LYS A 94 -26.29 2.97 -2.81
CA LYS A 94 -26.10 4.19 -2.00
C LYS A 94 -24.63 4.27 -1.56
N GLY A 95 -23.92 5.30 -2.00
CA GLY A 95 -22.53 5.54 -1.61
C GLY A 95 -22.41 5.83 -0.12
N PHE A 96 -21.35 5.33 0.51
CA PHE A 96 -20.94 5.78 1.84
C PHE A 96 -20.38 7.20 1.74
N PRO A 97 -20.78 8.13 2.63
CA PRO A 97 -20.25 9.48 2.60
C PRO A 97 -18.76 9.47 2.96
N PRO A 98 -17.92 10.31 2.31
CA PRO A 98 -16.53 10.47 2.69
C PRO A 98 -16.47 11.02 4.13
N GLN A 99 -15.72 10.33 4.99
CA GLN A 99 -15.35 10.85 6.31
C GLN A 99 -14.42 12.05 6.09
N PRO A 100 -14.61 13.18 6.80
CA PRO A 100 -13.76 14.36 6.66
C PRO A 100 -12.35 14.03 7.13
N ASP A 101 -11.39 14.21 6.24
CA ASP A 101 -9.96 14.01 6.43
C ASP A 101 -9.37 15.20 7.20
N CYS A 102 -8.89 14.94 8.41
CA CYS A 102 -8.14 15.88 9.24
C CYS A 102 -6.77 16.15 8.60
N PHE A 103 -6.72 17.12 7.69
CA PHE A 103 -5.54 17.48 6.87
C PHE A 103 -4.33 18.02 7.68
N GLU A 104 -4.50 18.36 8.96
CA GLU A 104 -3.46 19.08 9.74
C GLU A 104 -2.34 18.20 10.33
N ASP A 105 -2.51 16.87 10.43
CA ASP A 105 -1.51 16.01 11.10
C ASP A 105 -0.41 15.45 10.16
N MET A 106 -0.51 15.65 8.84
CA MET A 106 0.35 14.99 7.86
C MET A 106 1.79 15.54 7.80
N MET A 107 2.03 16.77 8.25
CA MET A 107 3.37 17.40 8.16
C MET A 107 4.40 16.85 9.14
N ASN A 108 3.98 16.21 10.24
CA ASN A 108 4.88 15.63 11.23
C ASN A 108 5.20 14.14 10.99
N ALA A 109 4.62 13.51 9.96
CA ALA A 109 4.77 12.08 9.65
C ALA A 109 5.84 11.77 8.58
N ALA A 110 6.43 12.80 7.97
CA ALA A 110 7.39 12.64 6.87
C ALA A 110 8.81 12.24 7.33
N ASP A 111 9.11 12.28 8.63
CA ASP A 111 10.40 11.81 9.16
C ASP A 111 10.35 10.31 9.43
N LEU A 112 10.50 9.52 8.35
CA LEU A 112 10.60 8.06 8.40
C LEU A 112 12.02 7.57 8.79
N ASN A 113 12.77 8.32 9.59
CA ASN A 113 14.00 7.85 10.25
C ASN A 113 13.68 6.76 11.31
N VAL A 114 13.13 5.65 10.87
CA VAL A 114 12.98 4.44 11.66
C VAL A 114 14.38 3.85 11.79
N ARG A 115 15.03 4.12 12.93
CA ARG A 115 16.25 3.41 13.32
C ARG A 115 15.97 1.92 13.21
N SER A 116 16.85 1.18 12.53
CA SER A 116 16.80 -0.28 12.27
C SER A 116 16.16 -0.76 10.95
N LEU A 117 15.77 0.12 10.02
CA LEU A 117 15.34 -0.30 8.68
C LEU A 117 16.57 -0.67 7.82
N PHE A 118 17.17 -1.82 8.13
CA PHE A 118 18.26 -2.40 7.34
C PHE A 118 17.67 -3.32 6.27
N TYR A 119 18.19 -3.22 5.03
CA TYR A 119 18.07 -4.27 4.03
C TYR A 119 18.78 -5.52 4.59
N SER A 120 18.03 -6.39 5.25
CA SER A 120 18.56 -7.68 5.69
C SER A 120 18.53 -8.64 4.50
N ASN A 121 19.60 -8.67 3.71
CA ASN A 121 19.92 -9.87 2.94
C ASN A 121 20.35 -10.93 3.97
N LYS A 122 19.42 -11.82 4.33
CA LYS A 122 19.78 -13.11 4.91
C LYS A 122 20.06 -14.08 3.79
#